data_AF-A0A8S3ZZI2-F1
#
_entry.id   AF-A0A8S3ZZI2-F1
#
_cell.length_a   1.000
_cell.length_b   1.000
_cell.length_c   1.000
_cell.angle_alpha   90.00
_cell.angle_beta   90.00
_cell.angle_gamma   90.00
#
_symmetry.space_group_name_H-M   'P 1'
#
loop_
_entity.id
_entity.type
_entity.pdbx_description
1 polymer ?
#
loop_
_entity_poly.entity_id
_entity_poly.type
_entity_poly.pdbx_seq_one_letter_code
_entity_poly.pdbx_strand_id
1 'polypeptide(L)'
;FKTDEWFQLPPIPEDMGLGSSACSYADDIFVAGGKNTMTALYQFETHKNSWLKLSPMNVGRRNHVNVAVGHCLYVLGGLNNEVTTLNSVECYDIDKAVWTDVGFLHKAVRSSGSAVI
;
A
#
# COMPACT_ATOMS: atom_id res chain seq x y z
N PHE A 1 -13.85 -17.82 -12.00
CA PHE A 1 -14.14 -17.85 -10.55
C PHE A 1 -15.64 -17.75 -10.36
N LYS A 2 -16.31 -18.81 -9.90
CA LYS A 2 -17.77 -18.86 -9.67
C LYS A 2 -18.09 -19.85 -8.54
N THR A 3 -17.60 -19.55 -7.35
CA THR A 3 -18.02 -20.19 -6.11
C THR A 3 -18.34 -19.06 -5.14
N ASP A 4 -19.48 -19.12 -4.47
CA ASP A 4 -19.90 -18.16 -3.42
C ASP A 4 -19.19 -18.46 -2.09
N GLU A 5 -17.94 -18.90 -2.18
CA GLU A 5 -17.16 -19.40 -1.05
C GLU A 5 -15.87 -18.58 -0.94
N TRP A 6 -15.60 -18.11 0.28
CA TRP A 6 -14.32 -17.51 0.62
C TRP A 6 -13.25 -18.60 0.68
N PHE A 7 -12.10 -18.34 0.08
CA PHE A 7 -10.92 -19.18 0.22
C PHE A 7 -9.76 -18.36 0.77
N GLN A 8 -8.85 -19.03 1.47
CA GLN A 8 -7.67 -18.39 2.01
C GLN A 8 -6.54 -18.40 0.98
N LEU A 9 -5.94 -17.23 0.79
CA LEU A 9 -4.66 -17.09 0.11
C LEU A 9 -3.52 -17.47 1.07
N PRO A 10 -2.31 -17.75 0.54
CA PRO A 10 -1.11 -17.86 1.37
C PRO A 10 -1.00 -16.67 2.33
N PRO A 11 -0.60 -16.88 3.59
CA PRO A 11 -0.47 -15.79 4.54
C PRO A 11 0.63 -14.83 4.09
N ILE A 12 0.42 -13.54 4.32
CA ILE A 12 1.47 -12.54 4.13
C ILE A 12 2.64 -12.86 5.10
N PRO A 13 3.92 -12.80 4.66
CA PRO A 13 5.05 -13.26 5.47
C PRO A 13 5.27 -12.47 6.76
N GLU A 14 4.81 -11.22 6.81
CA GLU A 14 4.93 -10.32 7.95
C GLU A 14 3.55 -9.78 8.30
N ASP A 15 3.19 -9.80 9.59
CA ASP A 15 1.92 -9.24 10.08
C ASP A 15 1.90 -7.71 9.89
N MET A 16 1.32 -7.29 8.77
CA MET A 16 1.10 -5.88 8.42
C MET A 16 0.17 -5.18 9.42
N GLY A 17 -0.66 -5.93 10.15
CA GLY A 17 -1.60 -5.46 11.17
C GLY A 17 -2.52 -4.31 10.75
N LEU A 18 -3.09 -3.64 11.77
CA LEU A 18 -4.09 -2.58 11.58
C LEU A 18 -3.50 -1.35 10.89
N GLY A 19 -4.29 -0.77 9.98
CA GLY A 19 -3.94 0.45 9.26
C GLY A 19 -3.01 0.23 8.08
N SER A 20 -2.75 -1.02 7.67
CA SER A 20 -2.24 -1.32 6.35
C SER A 20 -3.27 -0.95 5.28
N SER A 21 -2.82 -0.71 4.06
CA SER A 21 -3.68 -0.31 2.95
C SER A 21 -3.37 -1.16 1.71
N ALA A 22 -4.41 -1.54 0.99
CA ALA A 22 -4.29 -2.41 -0.18
C ALA A 22 -4.89 -1.78 -1.43
N CYS A 23 -4.27 -2.04 -2.57
CA CYS A 23 -4.83 -1.74 -3.89
C CYS A 23 -4.47 -2.85 -4.88
N SER A 24 -5.15 -2.89 -6.02
CA SER A 24 -4.84 -3.82 -7.10
C SER A 24 -4.25 -3.08 -8.30
N TYR A 25 -3.31 -3.70 -8.98
CA TYR A 25 -2.79 -3.26 -10.27
C TYR A 25 -2.62 -4.47 -11.18
N ALA A 26 -3.15 -4.40 -12.40
CA ALA A 26 -3.31 -5.56 -13.27
C ALA A 26 -4.02 -6.71 -12.51
N ASP A 27 -3.42 -7.89 -12.48
CA ASP A 27 -3.93 -9.07 -11.79
C ASP A 27 -3.37 -9.26 -10.36
N ASP A 28 -2.55 -8.33 -9.87
CA ASP A 28 -1.85 -8.49 -8.58
C ASP A 28 -2.40 -7.56 -7.49
N ILE A 29 -2.18 -7.95 -6.23
CA ILE A 29 -2.61 -7.21 -5.05
C ILE A 29 -1.38 -6.64 -4.33
N PHE A 30 -1.43 -5.37 -3.99
CA PHE A 30 -0.36 -4.68 -3.26
C PHE A 30 -0.84 -4.29 -1.87
N VAL A 31 -0.05 -4.58 -0.84
CA VAL A 31 -0.33 -4.23 0.55
C VAL A 31 0.84 -3.44 1.12
N ALA A 32 0.57 -2.26 1.65
CA ALA A 32 1.57 -1.33 2.16
C ALA A 32 1.32 -0.92 3.61
N GLY A 33 2.42 -0.66 4.33
CA GLY A 33 2.43 -0.03 5.65
C GLY A 33 1.64 -0.77 6.73
N GLY A 34 1.17 -0.03 7.75
CA GLY A 34 0.34 -0.56 8.83
C GLY A 34 1.03 -0.58 10.20
N LYS A 35 0.96 -1.70 10.90
CA LYS A 35 1.45 -1.90 12.27
C LYS A 35 2.83 -1.28 12.49
N ASN A 36 2.97 -0.56 13.61
CA ASN A 36 4.19 0.16 13.98
C ASN A 36 4.72 1.08 12.87
N THR A 37 3.82 1.61 12.03
CA THR A 37 4.16 2.51 10.92
C THR A 37 5.28 1.94 10.05
N MET A 38 5.12 0.68 9.65
CA MET A 38 6.10 0.03 8.79
C MET A 38 6.17 0.68 7.40
N THR A 39 7.31 0.47 6.75
CA THR A 39 7.57 0.89 5.37
C THR A 39 7.33 -0.21 4.35
N ALA A 40 7.00 -1.43 4.79
CA ALA A 40 6.93 -2.59 3.92
C ALA A 40 5.86 -2.43 2.82
N LEU A 41 6.21 -2.89 1.62
CA LEU A 41 5.33 -3.10 0.48
C LEU A 41 5.41 -4.58 0.09
N TYR A 42 4.27 -5.23 -0.01
CA TYR A 42 4.15 -6.61 -0.49
C TYR A 42 3.26 -6.66 -1.71
N GLN A 43 3.67 -7.45 -2.71
CA GLN A 43 2.88 -7.82 -3.88
C GLN A 43 2.48 -9.27 -3.75
N PHE A 44 1.20 -9.56 -3.90
CA PHE A 44 0.72 -10.91 -4.12
C PHE A 44 0.71 -11.18 -5.61
N GLU A 45 1.66 -12.01 -6.06
CA GLU A 45 1.77 -12.45 -7.45
C GLU A 45 0.72 -13.54 -7.70
N THR A 46 -0.43 -13.19 -8.26
CA THR A 46 -1.58 -14.12 -8.38
C THR A 46 -1.27 -15.33 -9.23
N HIS A 47 -0.43 -15.18 -10.27
CA HIS A 47 0.01 -16.28 -11.13
C HIS A 47 0.90 -17.29 -10.41
N LYS A 48 1.65 -16.86 -9.38
CA LYS A 48 2.54 -17.72 -8.59
C LYS A 48 1.92 -18.17 -7.29
N ASN A 49 0.80 -17.57 -6.90
CA ASN A 49 0.16 -17.78 -5.61
C ASN A 49 1.17 -17.60 -4.47
N SER A 50 1.90 -16.47 -4.48
CA SER A 50 2.96 -16.17 -3.52
C SER A 50 3.10 -14.68 -3.27
N TRP A 51 3.65 -14.33 -2.09
CA TRP A 51 3.97 -12.96 -1.74
C TRP A 51 5.42 -12.62 -2.06
N LEU A 52 5.62 -11.47 -2.70
CA LEU A 52 6.91 -10.86 -2.98
C LEU A 52 7.06 -9.60 -2.13
N LYS A 53 8.16 -9.49 -1.37
CA LYS A 53 8.50 -8.25 -0.66
C LYS A 53 9.20 -7.30 -1.65
N LEU A 54 8.66 -6.09 -1.78
CA LEU A 54 9.17 -5.06 -2.67
C LEU A 54 9.97 -4.00 -1.91
N SER A 55 10.52 -3.03 -2.63
CA SER A 55 11.24 -1.91 -2.02
C SER A 55 10.33 -1.17 -1.03
N PRO A 56 10.83 -0.86 0.18
CA PRO A 56 10.03 -0.19 1.21
C PRO A 56 9.80 1.29 0.87
N MET A 57 8.68 1.84 1.36
CA MET A 57 8.40 3.29 1.34
C MET A 57 9.52 4.08 2.04
N ASN A 58 9.67 5.36 1.68
CA ASN A 58 10.61 6.25 2.36
C ASN A 58 10.13 6.58 3.78
N VAL A 59 8.82 6.81 3.96
CA VAL A 59 8.21 7.10 5.25
C VAL A 59 7.23 6.01 5.65
N GLY A 60 7.52 5.39 6.78
CA GLY A 60 6.68 4.38 7.39
C GLY A 60 5.37 4.97 7.89
N ARG A 61 4.24 4.31 7.61
CA ARG A 61 2.92 4.90 7.86
C ARG A 61 1.81 3.89 8.07
N ARG A 62 0.78 4.30 8.83
CA ARG A 62 -0.47 3.55 9.04
C ARG A 62 -1.69 4.42 8.78
N ASN A 63 -2.84 3.79 8.54
CA ASN A 63 -4.11 4.47 8.21
C ASN A 63 -3.98 5.43 7.02
N HIS A 64 -3.12 5.09 6.07
CA HIS A 64 -2.91 5.85 4.83
C HIS A 64 -3.81 5.32 3.72
N VAL A 65 -3.84 6.04 2.61
CA VAL A 65 -4.52 5.65 1.38
C VAL A 65 -3.48 5.03 0.44
N ASN A 66 -3.80 3.92 -0.20
CA ASN A 66 -3.00 3.29 -1.25
C ASN A 66 -3.86 3.13 -2.51
N VAL A 67 -3.35 3.56 -3.66
CA VAL A 67 -4.10 3.53 -4.93
C VAL A 67 -3.17 3.37 -6.12
N ALA A 68 -3.55 2.50 -7.07
CA ALA A 68 -2.83 2.36 -8.33
C ALA A 68 -3.40 3.33 -9.38
N VAL A 69 -2.53 4.11 -10.02
CA VAL A 69 -2.88 5.01 -11.14
C VAL A 69 -1.81 4.89 -12.21
N GLY A 70 -2.19 4.41 -13.39
CA GLY A 70 -1.21 4.02 -14.41
C GLY A 70 -0.25 2.96 -13.86
N HIS A 71 1.04 3.05 -14.18
CA HIS A 71 2.08 2.10 -13.76
C HIS A 71 2.66 2.41 -12.36
N CYS A 72 1.91 3.15 -11.54
CA CYS A 72 2.39 3.68 -10.27
C CYS A 72 1.42 3.38 -9.12
N LEU A 73 1.97 3.07 -7.94
CA LEU A 73 1.21 3.02 -6.69
C LEU A 73 1.43 4.31 -5.92
N TYR A 74 0.35 4.99 -5.58
CA TYR A 74 0.37 6.22 -4.80
C TYR A 74 -0.06 5.94 -3.37
N VAL A 75 0.76 6.41 -2.44
CA VAL A 75 0.49 6.35 -1.02
C VAL A 75 0.31 7.77 -0.49
N LEU A 76 -0.85 8.05 0.08
CA LEU A 76 -1.24 9.39 0.49
C LEU A 76 -1.57 9.46 2.00
N GLY A 77 -0.97 10.45 2.66
CA GLY A 77 -1.26 10.77 4.06
C GLY A 77 -0.96 9.62 5.03
N GLY A 78 -1.82 9.44 6.03
CA GLY A 78 -1.65 8.48 7.11
C GLY A 78 -0.98 9.08 8.34
N LEU A 79 -0.51 8.20 9.23
CA LEU A 79 0.15 8.54 10.48
C LEU A 79 1.55 7.92 10.50
N ASN A 80 2.57 8.73 10.76
CA ASN A 80 3.95 8.26 10.93
C ASN A 80 4.25 7.83 12.37
N ASN A 81 5.49 7.41 12.62
CA ASN A 81 5.95 6.91 13.91
C ASN A 81 5.88 7.98 15.01
N GLU A 82 6.05 9.25 14.64
CA GLU A 82 5.95 10.43 15.53
C GLU A 82 4.49 10.82 15.82
N VAL A 83 3.51 10.01 15.44
CA VAL A 83 2.06 10.26 15.64
C VAL A 83 1.61 11.55 14.92
N THR A 84 2.33 11.95 13.88
CA THR A 84 2.01 13.10 13.03
C THR A 84 1.15 12.63 11.87
N THR A 85 0.04 13.35 11.61
CA THR A 85 -0.77 13.09 10.41
C THR A 85 -0.04 13.66 9.20
N LEU A 86 0.22 12.83 8.21
CA LEU A 86 0.96 13.18 7.02
C LEU A 86 0.04 13.82 5.98
N ASN A 87 0.58 14.79 5.26
CA ASN A 87 0.06 15.22 3.97
C ASN A 87 0.98 14.80 2.82
N SER A 88 2.11 14.14 3.07
CA SER A 88 3.02 13.67 2.02
C SER A 88 2.37 12.63 1.13
N VAL A 89 2.78 12.65 -0.14
CA VAL A 89 2.39 11.70 -1.17
C VAL A 89 3.66 11.07 -1.73
N GLU A 90 3.73 9.74 -1.61
CA GLU A 90 4.80 8.94 -2.21
C GLU A 90 4.24 8.15 -3.39
N CYS A 91 5.05 7.98 -4.42
CA CYS A 91 4.72 7.21 -5.63
C CYS A 91 5.76 6.10 -5.82
N TYR A 92 5.30 4.86 -5.92
CA TYR A 92 6.10 3.71 -6.30
C TYR A 92 5.96 3.45 -7.79
N ASP A 93 7.06 3.58 -8.53
CA ASP A 93 7.14 3.14 -9.93
C ASP A 93 7.34 1.62 -9.93
N ILE A 94 6.36 0.88 -10.46
CA ILE A 94 6.32 -0.59 -10.40
C ILE A 94 7.45 -1.21 -11.25
N ASP A 95 7.76 -0.60 -12.39
CA ASP A 95 8.76 -1.10 -13.33
C ASP A 95 10.18 -0.86 -12.80
N LYS A 96 10.40 0.29 -12.13
CA LYS A 96 11.70 0.66 -11.58
C LYS A 96 11.93 0.17 -10.15
N ALA A 97 10.87 -0.24 -9.46
CA ALA A 97 10.87 -0.59 -8.05
C ALA A 97 11.42 0.51 -7.12
N VAL A 98 11.07 1.77 -7.38
CA VAL A 98 11.57 2.95 -6.64
C VAL A 98 10.41 3.81 -6.15
N TRP A 99 10.52 4.26 -4.89
CA TRP A 99 9.65 5.26 -4.30
C TRP A 99 10.18 6.67 -4.55
N THR A 100 9.28 7.59 -4.91
CA THR A 100 9.57 9.02 -5.11
C THR A 100 8.57 9.87 -4.34
N ASP A 101 9.04 10.89 -3.64
CA ASP A 101 8.17 11.94 -3.10
C ASP A 101 7.61 12.78 -4.25
N VAL A 102 6.29 12.77 -4.42
CA VAL A 102 5.62 13.44 -5.56
C VAL A 102 4.81 14.67 -5.14
N GLY A 103 4.79 14.99 -3.85
CA GLY A 103 4.23 16.24 -3.34
C GLY A 103 3.47 16.09 -2.04
N PHE A 104 2.57 17.04 -1.80
CA PHE A 104 1.80 17.15 -0.57
C PHE A 104 0.33 17.45 -0.85
N LEU A 105 -0.55 16.84 -0.07
CA LEU A 105 -1.95 17.21 0.03
C LEU A 105 -2.07 18.59 0.72
N HIS A 106 -3.10 19.35 0.33
CA HIS A 106 -3.39 20.64 0.96
C HIS A 106 -3.76 20.50 2.45
N LYS A 107 -4.30 19.34 2.83
CA LYS A 107 -4.63 18.98 4.20
C LYS A 107 -4.13 17.57 4.48
N ALA A 108 -3.54 17.38 5.66
CA ALA A 108 -3.15 16.06 6.13
C ALA A 108 -4.40 15.18 6.37
N VAL A 109 -4.35 13.93 5.90
CA VAL A 109 -5.47 12.99 5.96
C VAL A 109 -5.03 11.65 6.56
N ARG A 110 -5.95 10.92 7.19
CA ARG A 110 -5.77 9.53 7.64
C ARG A 110 -7.13 8.83 7.66
N SER A 111 -7.14 7.49 7.63
CA SER A 111 -8.36 6.67 7.67
C SER A 111 -9.39 7.08 6.63
N SER A 112 -8.92 7.49 5.44
CA SER A 112 -9.75 7.94 4.32
C SER A 112 -9.87 6.83 3.26
N GLY A 113 -10.91 6.88 2.42
CA GLY A 113 -11.05 6.00 1.26
C GLY A 113 -10.62 6.71 -0.02
N SER A 114 -10.21 5.93 -1.03
CA SER A 114 -9.93 6.43 -2.39
C SER A 114 -10.59 5.55 -3.43
N ALA A 115 -10.89 6.16 -4.57
CA ALA A 115 -11.26 5.47 -5.80
C ALA A 115 -10.64 6.23 -6.98
N VAL A 116 -10.30 5.50 -8.03
CA VAL A 116 -9.91 6.06 -9.34
C VAL A 116 -11.09 5.84 -10.27
N ILE A 117 -11.40 6.84 -11.11
CA ILE A 117 -12.49 6.83 -12.08
C ILE A 117 -11.90 6.71 -13.49
#